data_AF-A0A497MZC2-F1
#
_entry.id   AF-A0A497MZC2-F1
#
_cell.length_a   1.000
_cell.length_b   1.000
_cell.length_c   1.000
_cell.angle_alpha   90.00
_cell.angle_beta   90.00
_cell.angle_gamma   90.00
#
_symmetry.space_group_name_H-M   'P 1'
#
loop_
_entity.id
_entity.type
_entity.pdbx_description
1 polymer ?
#
loop_
_entity_poly.entity_id
_entity_poly.type
_entity_poly.pdbx_seq_one_letter_code
_entity_poly.pdbx_strand_id
1 'polypeptide(L)' 'MRERMEIRGGFGAEGTTDPDMKCPTCGHRGLIIKKTCRPRRSRDGGIRQTTWYVCPECGRKTYHDRRL' A
#
# COMPACT_ATOMS: atom_id res chain seq x y z
N MET A 1 -11.44 -12.50 27.66
CA MET A 1 -10.69 -13.20 26.60
C MET A 1 -10.29 -12.18 25.55
N ARG A 2 -9.00 -11.82 25.47
CA ARG A 2 -8.43 -10.92 24.46
C ARG A 2 -7.56 -11.78 23.55
N GLU A 3 -8.14 -12.37 22.52
CA GLU A 3 -7.41 -13.19 21.57
C GLU A 3 -7.42 -12.53 20.20
N ARG A 4 -6.30 -11.85 19.97
CA ARG A 4 -5.57 -11.69 18.70
C ARG A 4 -6.44 -11.52 17.45
N MET A 5 -6.58 -10.25 17.11
CA MET A 5 -6.90 -9.76 15.77
C MET A 5 -5.85 -10.25 14.77
N GLU A 6 -6.05 -11.46 14.23
CA GLU A 6 -5.31 -11.97 13.08
C GLU A 6 -5.76 -11.21 11.84
N ILE A 7 -5.12 -10.06 11.61
CA ILE A 7 -5.06 -9.43 10.29
C ILE A 7 -4.29 -10.36 9.35
N ARG A 8 -4.94 -11.43 8.87
CA ARG A 8 -4.49 -12.26 7.75
C ARG A 8 -4.60 -11.46 6.45
N GLY A 9 -3.85 -10.36 6.36
CA GLY A 9 -3.78 -9.48 5.21
C GLY A 9 -2.95 -10.08 4.08
N GLY A 10 -3.35 -11.23 3.54
CA GLY A 10 -2.85 -11.67 2.24
C GLY A 10 -3.78 -11.14 1.16
N PHE A 11 -3.31 -10.18 0.35
CA PHE A 11 -3.63 -9.97 -1.08
C PHE A 11 -2.90 -8.70 -1.53
N GLY A 12 -1.66 -8.89 -2.00
CA GLY A 12 -0.81 -7.87 -2.60
C GLY A 12 0.65 -8.26 -2.41
N ALA A 13 1.40 -8.35 -3.50
CA ALA A 13 2.77 -8.84 -3.52
C ALA A 13 3.72 -7.90 -2.75
N GLU A 14 3.80 -8.07 -1.44
CA GLU A 14 4.76 -7.41 -0.58
C GLU A 14 6.17 -7.69 -1.11
N GLY A 15 6.93 -6.63 -1.42
CA GLY A 15 8.27 -6.73 -2.01
C GLY A 15 8.34 -6.57 -3.53
N THR A 16 7.22 -6.38 -4.22
CA THR A 16 7.24 -6.04 -5.66
C THR A 16 7.44 -4.54 -5.88
N THR A 17 8.15 -4.17 -6.94
CA THR A 17 8.35 -2.78 -7.33
C THR A 17 7.25 -2.36 -8.30
N ASP A 18 6.56 -1.27 -7.98
CA ASP A 18 5.53 -0.66 -8.82
C ASP A 18 6.17 0.44 -9.68
N PRO A 19 6.38 0.21 -11.00
CA PRO A 19 7.06 1.16 -11.88
C PRO A 19 6.22 2.40 -12.23
N ASP A 20 4.90 2.35 -12.02
CA ASP A 20 3.99 3.48 -12.27
C ASP A 20 4.08 4.51 -11.14
N MET A 21 4.36 4.04 -9.92
CA MET A 21 4.53 4.89 -8.75
C MET A 21 5.86 5.67 -8.78
N LYS A 22 5.75 6.97 -8.51
CA LYS A 22 6.87 7.92 -8.41
C LYS A 22 7.02 8.43 -6.98
N CYS A 23 8.24 8.45 -6.47
CA CYS A 23 8.55 9.08 -5.20
C CYS A 23 8.28 10.60 -5.31
N PRO A 24 7.41 11.18 -4.47
CA PRO A 24 7.17 12.62 -4.50
C PRO A 24 8.35 13.45 -3.98
N THR A 25 9.39 12.80 -3.42
CA THR A 25 10.54 13.50 -2.82
C THR A 25 11.75 13.51 -3.73
N CYS A 26 12.24 12.35 -4.14
CA CYS A 26 13.41 12.27 -5.04
C CYS A 26 13.03 12.10 -6.51
N GLY A 27 11.75 11.92 -6.84
CA GLY A 27 11.29 11.73 -8.21
C GLY A 27 11.60 10.35 -8.82
N HIS A 28 12.19 9.42 -8.08
CA HIS A 28 12.46 8.06 -8.53
C HIS A 28 11.17 7.31 -8.86
N ARG A 29 11.13 6.62 -10.00
CA ARG A 29 10.03 5.74 -10.44
C ARG A 29 10.35 4.30 -10.06
N GLY A 30 9.34 3.52 -9.68
CA GLY A 30 9.59 2.17 -9.17
C GLY A 30 9.63 2.15 -7.65
N LEU A 31 8.48 2.39 -7.00
CA LEU A 31 8.41 2.27 -5.55
C LEU A 31 8.17 0.83 -5.11
N ILE A 32 8.84 0.38 -4.05
CA ILE A 32 8.67 -0.96 -3.51
C ILE A 32 7.39 -1.01 -2.69
N ILE A 33 6.47 -1.90 -3.06
CA ILE A 33 5.24 -2.18 -2.32
C ILE A 33 5.62 -2.84 -1.01
N LYS A 34 5.37 -2.14 0.10
CA LYS A 34 5.60 -2.65 1.45
C LYS A 34 4.43 -3.45 1.99
N LYS A 35 3.21 -2.96 1.77
CA LYS A 35 2.00 -3.57 2.32
C LYS A 35 0.80 -3.12 1.51
N THR A 36 -0.02 -4.06 1.09
CA THR A 36 -1.34 -3.74 0.53
C THR A 36 -2.39 -4.05 1.58
N CYS A 37 -3.13 -3.04 2.02
CA CYS A 37 -4.26 -3.26 2.93
C CYS A 37 -5.39 -3.94 2.17
N ARG A 38 -6.16 -4.79 2.86
CA ARG A 38 -7.36 -5.38 2.27
C ARG A 38 -8.32 -4.28 1.84
N PRO A 39 -9.01 -4.46 0.70
CA PRO A 39 -10.03 -3.53 0.25
C PRO A 39 -11.09 -3.36 1.34
N ARG A 40 -11.35 -2.11 1.73
CA ARG A 40 -12.35 -1.75 2.73
C ARG A 40 -13.47 -0.99 2.06
N ARG A 41 -14.70 -1.36 2.39
CA ARG A 41 -15.88 -0.61 1.97
C ARG A 41 -15.94 0.72 2.71
N SER A 42 -15.95 1.81 1.95
CA SER A 42 -16.09 3.17 2.47
C SER A 42 -17.54 3.45 2.83
N ARG A 43 -17.75 4.47 3.68
CA ARG A 43 -19.10 4.91 4.07
C ARG A 43 -19.96 5.34 2.87
N ASP A 44 -19.31 5.79 1.81
CA ASP A 44 -19.89 6.19 0.53
C ASP A 44 -20.27 5.00 -0.39
N GLY A 45 -20.15 3.76 0.09
CA GLY A 45 -20.45 2.56 -0.69
C GLY A 45 -19.33 2.09 -1.63
N GLY A 46 -18.34 2.92 -1.93
CA GLY A 46 -17.17 2.55 -2.75
C GLY A 46 -16.16 1.65 -2.03
N ILE A 47 -15.43 0.82 -2.77
CA ILE A 47 -14.35 -0.03 -2.23
C ILE A 47 -13.03 0.75 -2.35
N ARG A 48 -12.27 0.84 -1.26
CA ARG A 48 -10.95 1.48 -1.23
C ARG A 48 -9.87 0.50 -0.85
N GLN A 49 -8.75 0.53 -1.56
CA GLN A 49 -7.56 -0.25 -1.28
C GLN A 49 -6.40 0.71 -1.05
N THR A 50 -5.81 0.66 0.15
CA THR A 50 -4.65 1.46 0.49
C THR A 50 -3.38 0.62 0.37
N THR A 51 -2.43 1.05 -0.43
CA THR A 51 -1.13 0.40 -0.62
C THR A 51 -0.02 1.30 -0.10
N TRP A 52 0.86 0.75 0.71
CA TRP A 52 2.04 1.41 1.25
C TRP A 52 3.25 1.09 0.39
N TYR A 53 4.03 2.11 0.09
CA TYR A 53 5.21 2.04 -0.74
C TYR A 53 6.42 2.63 -0.01
N VAL A 54 7.61 2.15 -0.36
CA VAL A 54 8.89 2.74 0.06
C VAL A 54 9.74 3.04 -1.17
N CYS A 55 10.39 4.19 -1.17
CA CYS A 55 11.38 4.51 -2.18
C CYS A 55 12.70 3.77 -1.87
N PRO A 56 13.26 2.98 -2.79
CA PRO A 56 14.57 2.34 -2.58
C PRO A 56 15.70 3.36 -2.46
N GLU A 57 15.64 4.47 -3.19
CA GLU A 57 16.71 5.48 -3.24
C GLU A 57 16.81 6.30 -1.95
N CYS A 58 15.68 6.86 -1.50
CA CYS A 58 15.67 7.78 -0.35
C CYS A 58 15.07 7.18 0.92
N GLY A 59 14.58 5.94 0.87
CA GLY A 59 13.94 5.27 2.01
C GLY A 59 12.59 5.85 2.43
N ARG A 60 12.06 6.85 1.71
CA ARG A 60 10.84 7.53 2.11
C ARG A 60 9.61 6.66 1.90
N LYS A 61 8.75 6.64 2.92
CA LYS A 61 7.49 5.90 2.91
C LYS A 61 6.38 6.79 2.36
N THR A 62 5.57 6.25 1.46
CA THR A 62 4.36 6.89 0.94
C THR A 62 3.24 5.87 0.89
N TYR A 63 2.00 6.31 0.73
CA TYR A 63 0.88 5.41 0.50
C TYR A 63 0.00 5.95 -0.61
N HIS A 64 -0.68 5.04 -1.30
CA HIS A 64 -1.66 5.37 -2.31
C HIS A 64 -2.98 4.72 -1.95
N ASP A 65 -4.06 5.50 -2.00
CA ASP A 65 -5.42 5.00 -1.83
C ASP A 65 -6.09 4.93 -3.20
N ARG A 66 -6.39 3.70 -3.65
CA ARG A 66 -7.07 3.45 -4.92
C ARG A 66 -8.52 3.07 -4.65
N ARG A 67 -9.46 3.70 -5.36
CA ARG A 67 -10.85 3.24 -5.42
C ARG A 67 -10.95 2.09 -6.43
N LEU A 68 -11.53 0.97 -6.01
CA LEU A 68 -11.85 -0.19 -6.85
C LEU A 68 -13.28 -0.07 -7.40
#